data_AF-A0A1G7TG39-F1
#
_entry.id   AF-A0A1G7TG39-F1
#
_cell.length_a   1.000
_cell.length_b   1.000
_cell.length_c   1.000
_cell.angle_alpha   90.00
_cell.angle_beta   90.00
_cell.angle_gamma   90.00
#
_symmetry.space_group_name_H-M   'P 1'
#
loop_
_entity.id
_entity.type
_entity.pdbx_description
1 polymer ?
#
loop_
_entity_poly.entity_id
_entity_poly.type
_entity_poly.pdbx_seq_one_letter_code
_entity_poly.pdbx_strand_id
1 'polypeptide(L)'
;MPEASRSRTRYTTKFGIGAILVVGAIVVAALNVYTNLAPRLDGSLQADLLSGIVTIVIVLLIGVLFLAASVGREAMSALQIVAARARQLEEGDFDTRLETNRDDEFGEIYRALAAFRDGTEGRTEVIDEAVERERELENAAGEWSAQMDAVASGDLSQRLDENVDDPNLAAIAESFNKMMEKLQDRQ
;
A
#
# COMPACT_ATOMS: atom_id res chain seq x y z
N MET A 1 -21.86 -23.13 12.56
CA MET A 1 -20.56 -23.52 11.99
C MET A 1 -19.49 -22.73 12.73
N PRO A 2 -18.46 -23.35 13.34
CA PRO A 2 -17.43 -22.63 14.08
C PRO A 2 -16.29 -22.23 13.14
N GLU A 3 -15.91 -20.95 13.21
CA GLU A 3 -14.78 -20.37 12.47
C GLU A 3 -13.46 -20.94 12.99
N ALA A 4 -12.74 -21.65 12.12
CA ALA A 4 -11.37 -22.06 12.40
C ALA A 4 -10.44 -20.85 12.25
N SER A 5 -10.00 -20.30 13.38
CA SER A 5 -8.93 -19.31 13.44
C SER A 5 -7.63 -19.92 12.90
N ARG A 6 -7.29 -19.62 11.65
CA ARG A 6 -5.98 -19.97 11.09
C ARG A 6 -4.92 -19.13 11.80
N SER A 7 -4.16 -19.76 12.69
CA SER A 7 -2.98 -19.14 13.30
C SER A 7 -1.93 -18.89 12.21
N ARG A 8 -1.91 -17.66 11.69
CA ARG A 8 -0.89 -17.18 10.75
C ARG A 8 0.46 -17.20 11.45
N THR A 9 1.34 -18.09 11.00
CA THR A 9 2.62 -18.33 11.68
C THR A 9 3.67 -17.37 11.15
N ARG A 10 4.08 -16.40 11.99
CA ARG A 10 5.28 -15.59 11.82
C ARG A 10 6.53 -16.48 11.77
N TYR A 11 7.24 -16.54 10.65
CA TYR A 11 8.32 -17.51 10.47
C TYR A 11 9.72 -16.92 10.74
N THR A 12 9.96 -15.67 10.33
CA THR A 12 11.30 -15.02 10.43
C THR A 12 11.75 -14.81 11.88
N THR A 13 10.83 -14.40 12.76
CA THR A 13 11.12 -14.24 14.20
C THR A 13 11.37 -15.58 14.89
N LYS A 14 10.68 -16.65 14.48
CA LYS A 14 10.85 -17.99 15.06
C LYS A 14 12.22 -18.59 14.72
N PHE A 15 12.73 -18.33 13.52
CA PHE A 15 14.07 -18.78 13.12
C PHE A 15 15.18 -18.12 13.94
N GLY A 16 15.12 -16.80 14.17
CA GLY A 16 16.10 -16.09 14.98
C GLY A 16 16.12 -16.55 16.44
N ILE A 17 14.94 -16.73 17.04
CA ILE A 17 14.81 -17.23 18.42
C ILE A 17 15.32 -18.68 18.52
N GLY A 18 14.98 -19.53 17.55
CA GLY A 18 15.46 -20.91 17.50
C GLY A 18 16.99 -21.00 17.42
N ALA A 19 17.62 -20.19 16.57
CA ALA A 19 19.08 -20.14 16.47
C ALA A 19 19.74 -19.72 17.79
N ILE A 20 19.23 -18.68 18.47
CA ILE A 20 19.76 -18.24 19.77
C ILE A 20 19.63 -19.34 20.83
N LEU A 21 18.49 -20.03 20.88
CA LEU A 21 18.26 -21.13 21.83
C LEU A 21 19.23 -22.30 21.60
N VAL A 22 19.44 -22.70 20.34
CA VAL A 22 20.38 -23.79 19.98
C VAL A 22 21.81 -23.41 20.35
N VAL A 23 22.23 -22.17 20.04
CA VAL A 23 23.55 -21.66 20.40
C VAL A 23 23.74 -21.66 21.91
N GLY A 24 22.76 -21.15 22.65
CA GLY A 24 22.80 -21.14 24.12
C GLY A 24 22.91 -22.54 24.71
N ALA A 25 22.15 -23.51 24.18
CA ALA A 25 22.21 -24.90 24.64
C ALA A 25 23.59 -25.53 24.40
N ILE A 26 24.21 -25.26 23.24
CA ILE A 26 25.56 -25.76 22.91
C ILE A 26 26.61 -25.14 23.84
N VAL A 27 26.52 -23.85 24.13
CA VAL A 27 27.42 -23.17 25.08
C VAL A 27 27.27 -23.75 26.49
N VAL A 28 26.04 -23.94 26.96
CA VAL A 28 25.78 -24.56 28.27
C VAL A 28 26.31 -25.98 28.33
N ALA A 29 26.12 -26.78 27.28
CA ALA A 29 26.66 -28.13 27.20
C ALA A 29 28.19 -28.13 27.22
N ALA A 30 28.84 -27.25 26.46
CA ALA A 30 30.29 -27.09 26.46
C ALA A 30 30.83 -26.69 27.84
N LEU A 31 30.18 -25.73 28.51
CA LEU A 31 30.54 -25.33 29.88
C LEU A 31 30.37 -26.49 30.87
N ASN A 32 29.27 -27.23 30.78
CA ASN A 32 29.01 -28.38 31.63
C ASN A 32 30.05 -29.50 31.43
N VAL A 33 30.43 -29.78 30.19
CA VAL A 33 31.50 -30.76 29.89
C VAL A 33 32.83 -30.27 30.43
N TYR A 34 33.19 -29.00 30.21
CA TYR A 34 34.44 -28.45 30.68
C TYR A 34 34.54 -28.49 32.22
N THR A 35 33.53 -28.00 32.95
CA THR A 35 33.59 -27.92 34.42
C THR A 35 33.57 -29.28 35.11
N ASN A 36 32.83 -30.26 34.57
CA ASN A 36 32.71 -31.58 35.20
C ASN A 36 33.80 -32.57 34.78
N LEU A 37 34.25 -32.50 33.52
CA LEU A 37 35.16 -33.48 32.95
C LEU A 37 36.62 -33.01 32.98
N ALA A 38 36.90 -31.73 32.71
CA ALA A 38 38.27 -31.23 32.64
C ALA A 38 39.10 -31.44 33.93
N PRO A 39 38.55 -31.27 35.15
CA PRO A 39 39.32 -31.50 36.38
C PRO A 39 39.71 -32.96 36.63
N ARG A 40 39.08 -33.91 35.91
CA ARG A 40 39.31 -35.36 36.06
C ARG A 40 40.28 -35.92 35.03
N LEU A 41 40.77 -35.08 34.12
CA LEU A 41 41.63 -35.47 33.00
C LEU A 41 43.07 -35.06 33.26
N ASP A 42 44.01 -35.84 32.75
CA ASP A 42 45.44 -35.47 32.72
C ASP A 42 45.67 -34.25 31.82
N GLY A 43 46.76 -33.51 32.05
CA GLY A 43 47.01 -32.22 31.39
C GLY A 43 47.00 -32.26 29.85
N SER A 44 47.44 -33.36 29.23
CA SER A 44 47.37 -33.52 27.76
C SER A 44 45.93 -33.71 27.27
N LEU A 45 45.14 -34.54 27.97
CA LEU A 45 43.73 -34.77 27.65
C LEU A 45 42.88 -33.53 27.89
N GLN A 46 43.23 -32.71 28.88
CA GLN A 46 42.57 -31.42 29.12
C GLN A 46 42.81 -30.43 27.97
N ALA A 47 44.03 -30.39 27.44
CA ALA A 47 44.37 -29.54 26.28
C ALA A 47 43.61 -30.00 25.02
N ASP A 48 43.52 -31.30 24.78
CA ASP A 48 42.76 -31.87 23.66
C ASP A 48 41.25 -31.56 23.79
N LEU A 49 40.69 -31.68 25.00
CA LEU A 49 39.30 -31.33 25.28
C LEU A 49 39.02 -29.84 25.01
N LEU A 50 39.90 -28.96 25.48
CA LEU A 50 39.76 -27.51 25.30
C LEU A 50 39.85 -27.15 23.81
N SER A 51 40.81 -27.73 23.08
CA SER A 51 40.94 -27.54 21.64
C SER A 51 39.67 -27.95 20.89
N GLY A 52 39.11 -29.13 21.21
CA GLY A 52 37.87 -29.60 20.62
C GLY A 52 36.67 -28.68 20.87
N ILE A 53 36.51 -28.19 22.11
CA ILE A 53 35.45 -27.22 22.45
C ILE A 53 35.63 -25.92 21.66
N VAL A 54 36.86 -25.39 21.59
CA VAL A 54 37.17 -24.17 20.83
C VAL A 54 36.84 -24.34 19.35
N THR A 55 37.20 -25.47 18.73
CA THR A 55 36.87 -25.76 17.34
C THR A 55 35.36 -25.78 17.10
N ILE A 56 34.60 -26.43 17.98
CA ILE A 56 33.13 -26.48 17.89
C ILE A 56 32.54 -25.07 17.99
N VAL A 57 33.02 -24.25 18.93
CA VAL A 57 32.57 -22.87 19.11
C VAL A 57 32.85 -22.03 17.86
N ILE A 58 34.04 -22.14 17.27
CA ILE A 58 34.40 -21.41 16.04
C ILE A 58 33.48 -21.81 14.88
N VAL A 59 33.27 -23.12 14.67
CA VAL A 59 32.36 -23.61 13.62
C VAL A 59 30.94 -23.08 13.83
N LEU A 60 30.47 -23.07 15.08
CA LEU A 60 29.16 -22.53 15.44
C LEU A 60 29.07 -21.03 15.13
N LEU A 61 30.09 -20.24 15.48
CA LEU A 61 30.10 -18.79 15.21
C LEU A 61 30.07 -18.51 13.70
N ILE A 62 30.83 -19.26 12.91
CA ILE A 62 30.80 -19.16 11.44
C ILE A 62 29.41 -19.49 10.90
N GLY A 63 28.78 -20.56 11.40
CA GLY A 63 27.43 -20.97 10.99
C GLY A 63 26.37 -19.90 11.32
N VAL A 64 26.44 -19.30 12.50
CA VAL A 64 25.55 -18.20 12.90
C VAL A 64 25.76 -16.97 12.02
N LEU A 65 27.02 -16.60 11.75
CA LEU A 65 27.35 -15.46 10.89
C LEU A 65 26.82 -15.67 9.46
N PHE A 66 27.01 -16.88 8.92
CA PHE A 66 26.51 -17.26 7.61
C PHE A 66 24.97 -17.19 7.54
N LEU A 67 24.29 -17.74 8.53
CA LEU A 67 22.83 -17.72 8.62
C LEU A 67 22.30 -16.27 8.70
N ALA A 68 22.91 -15.44 9.56
CA ALA A 68 22.56 -14.03 9.68
C ALA A 68 22.73 -13.27 8.35
N ALA A 69 23.84 -13.50 7.65
CA ALA A 69 24.10 -12.90 6.35
C ALA A 69 23.17 -13.41 5.22
N SER A 70 22.66 -14.65 5.33
CA SER A 70 21.70 -15.21 4.37
C SER A 70 20.33 -14.57 4.53
N VAL A 71 19.79 -14.59 5.75
CA VAL A 71 18.46 -14.04 6.06
C VAL A 71 18.42 -12.53 5.82
N GLY A 72 19.49 -11.81 6.18
CA GLY A 72 19.58 -10.36 5.99
C GLY A 72 19.53 -9.93 4.52
N ARG A 73 20.14 -10.71 3.62
CA ARG A 73 20.17 -10.38 2.19
C ARG A 73 18.81 -10.54 1.51
N GLU A 74 18.10 -11.63 1.81
CA GLU A 74 16.78 -11.89 1.24
C GLU A 74 15.75 -10.84 1.70
N ALA A 75 15.76 -10.50 2.99
CA ALA A 75 14.87 -9.48 3.54
C ALA A 75 15.12 -8.10 2.92
N MET A 76 16.39 -7.70 2.75
CA MET A 76 16.72 -6.42 2.12
C MET A 76 16.27 -6.33 0.66
N SER A 77 16.41 -7.42 -0.12
CA SER A 77 15.97 -7.43 -1.52
C SER A 77 14.46 -7.26 -1.64
N ALA A 78 13.68 -7.95 -0.80
CA ALA A 78 12.22 -7.82 -0.80
C ALA A 78 11.77 -6.39 -0.43
N LEU A 79 12.44 -5.75 0.55
CA LEU A 79 12.14 -4.38 0.95
C LEU A 79 12.47 -3.35 -0.14
N GLN A 80 13.57 -3.53 -0.88
CA GLN A 80 13.91 -2.63 -1.98
C GLN A 80 12.85 -2.65 -3.09
N ILE A 81 12.30 -3.83 -3.39
CA ILE A 81 11.24 -3.96 -4.39
C ILE A 81 9.97 -3.26 -3.93
N VAL A 82 9.54 -3.49 -2.68
CA VAL A 82 8.38 -2.81 -2.10
C VAL A 82 8.58 -1.29 -2.08
N ALA A 83 9.75 -0.82 -1.65
CA ALA A 83 10.07 0.60 -1.60
C ALA A 83 10.10 1.23 -3.01
N ALA A 84 10.62 0.53 -4.01
CA ALA A 84 10.62 0.99 -5.40
C ALA A 84 9.19 1.13 -5.94
N ARG A 85 8.31 0.16 -5.65
CA ARG A 85 6.89 0.23 -6.04
C ARG A 85 6.16 1.38 -5.32
N ALA A 86 6.42 1.59 -4.03
CA ALA A 86 5.83 2.69 -3.28
C ALA A 86 6.24 4.07 -3.85
N ARG A 87 7.47 4.23 -4.36
CA ARG A 87 7.89 5.45 -5.06
C ARG A 87 7.17 5.66 -6.39
N GLN A 88 6.93 4.60 -7.16
CA GLN A 88 6.14 4.69 -8.40
C GLN A 88 4.72 5.21 -8.12
N LEU A 89 4.11 4.73 -7.03
CA LEU A 89 2.81 5.24 -6.55
C LEU A 89 2.85 6.71 -6.13
N GLU A 90 3.92 7.14 -5.45
CA GLU A 90 4.12 8.56 -5.11
C GLU A 90 4.27 9.44 -6.37
N GLU A 91 4.92 8.91 -7.41
CA GLU A 91 5.11 9.57 -8.70
C GLU A 91 3.85 9.56 -9.58
N GLY A 92 2.75 8.94 -9.13
CA GLY A 92 1.46 8.91 -9.82
C GLY A 92 1.27 7.73 -10.79
N ASP A 93 2.16 6.73 -10.77
CA ASP A 93 2.02 5.50 -11.54
C ASP A 93 1.17 4.47 -10.77
N PHE A 94 -0.15 4.55 -10.96
CA PHE A 94 -1.12 3.67 -10.33
C PHE A 94 -1.39 2.36 -11.09
N ASP A 95 -0.88 2.19 -12.32
CA ASP A 95 -1.10 0.97 -13.12
C ASP A 95 -0.13 -0.18 -12.75
N THR A 96 0.64 0.01 -11.69
CA THR A 96 1.57 -1.01 -11.19
C THR A 96 0.81 -2.19 -10.58
N ARG A 97 1.09 -3.42 -11.04
CA ARG A 97 0.55 -4.66 -10.45
C ARG A 97 1.15 -4.92 -9.07
N LEU A 98 0.34 -4.73 -8.03
CA LEU A 98 0.65 -5.04 -6.63
C LEU A 98 0.06 -6.40 -6.17
N GLU A 99 0.04 -7.39 -7.05
CA GLU A 99 -0.43 -8.73 -6.71
C GLU A 99 0.71 -9.56 -6.10
N THR A 100 0.42 -10.26 -5.01
CA THR A 100 1.38 -11.15 -4.35
C THR A 100 0.72 -12.46 -3.95
N ASN A 101 1.40 -13.56 -4.24
CA ASN A 101 1.06 -14.89 -3.73
C ASN A 101 1.82 -15.20 -2.41
N ARG A 102 2.48 -14.21 -1.81
CA ARG A 102 3.15 -14.40 -0.51
C ARG A 102 2.13 -14.35 0.62
N ASP A 103 2.17 -15.37 1.47
CA ASP A 103 1.34 -15.47 2.68
C ASP A 103 2.07 -15.05 3.97
N ASP A 104 3.28 -14.51 3.84
CA ASP A 104 4.11 -14.03 4.94
C ASP A 104 3.89 -12.53 5.23
N GLU A 105 4.69 -11.99 6.14
CA GLU A 105 4.60 -10.60 6.58
C GLU A 105 4.86 -9.61 5.43
N PHE A 106 5.65 -10.00 4.42
CA PHE A 106 5.87 -9.17 3.23
C PHE A 106 4.66 -9.17 2.30
N GLY A 107 3.92 -10.28 2.26
CA GLY A 107 2.62 -10.34 1.59
C GLY A 107 1.58 -9.40 2.23
N GLU A 108 1.62 -9.22 3.55
CA GLU A 108 0.78 -8.25 4.25
C GLU A 108 1.12 -6.80 3.89
N ILE A 109 2.41 -6.46 3.76
CA ILE A 109 2.84 -5.12 3.30
C ILE A 109 2.36 -4.85 1.87
N TYR A 110 2.48 -5.82 0.97
CA TYR A 110 1.97 -5.70 -0.40
C TYR A 110 0.45 -5.46 -0.44
N ARG A 111 -0.32 -6.20 0.36
CA ARG A 111 -1.78 -6.01 0.45
C ARG A 111 -2.15 -4.62 0.99
N ALA A 112 -1.43 -4.12 1.99
CA ALA A 112 -1.64 -2.77 2.51
C ALA A 112 -1.34 -1.68 1.46
N LEU A 113 -0.27 -1.86 0.68
CA LEU A 113 0.08 -0.94 -0.40
C LEU A 113 -0.94 -0.98 -1.54
N ALA A 114 -1.48 -2.16 -1.88
CA ALA A 114 -2.55 -2.30 -2.87
C ALA A 114 -3.83 -1.58 -2.43
N ALA A 115 -4.25 -1.76 -1.18
CA ALA A 115 -5.41 -1.05 -0.63
C ALA A 115 -5.23 0.49 -0.64
N PHE A 116 -4.01 0.98 -0.44
CA PHE A 116 -3.70 2.41 -0.52
C PHE A 116 -3.81 2.95 -1.95
N ARG A 117 -3.27 2.22 -2.93
CA ARG A 117 -3.42 2.53 -4.37
C ARG A 117 -4.90 2.64 -4.73
N ASP A 118 -5.68 1.60 -4.43
CA ASP A 118 -7.09 1.51 -4.83
C ASP A 118 -7.91 2.65 -4.21
N GLY A 119 -7.58 3.06 -2.97
CA GLY A 119 -8.21 4.22 -2.33
C GLY A 119 -7.80 5.58 -2.90
N THR A 120 -6.64 5.67 -3.57
CA THR A 120 -6.16 6.91 -4.21
C THR A 120 -6.70 7.04 -5.62
N GLU A 121 -6.75 5.93 -6.38
CA GLU A 121 -7.34 5.86 -7.72
C GLU A 121 -8.82 6.28 -7.70
N GLY A 122 -9.60 5.74 -6.77
CA GLY A 122 -10.99 6.15 -6.60
C GLY A 122 -11.18 7.62 -6.20
N ARG A 123 -10.15 8.28 -5.67
CA ARG A 123 -10.22 9.71 -5.33
C ARG A 123 -9.93 10.60 -6.53
N THR A 124 -9.03 10.18 -7.41
CA THR A 124 -8.74 10.86 -8.68
C THR A 124 -9.96 10.83 -9.60
N GLU A 125 -10.59 9.66 -9.75
CA GLU A 125 -11.80 9.51 -10.57
C GLU A 125 -12.94 10.44 -10.09
N VAL A 126 -13.15 10.53 -8.78
CA VAL A 126 -14.15 11.44 -8.19
C VAL A 126 -13.81 12.92 -8.41
N ILE A 127 -12.52 13.28 -8.40
CA ILE A 127 -12.09 14.67 -8.67
C ILE A 127 -12.28 15.00 -10.15
N ASP A 128 -11.88 14.09 -11.04
CA ASP A 128 -12.02 14.29 -12.49
C ASP A 128 -13.50 14.41 -12.88
N GLU A 129 -14.37 13.56 -12.32
CA GLU A 129 -15.82 13.67 -12.53
C GLU A 129 -16.38 15.00 -12.00
N ALA A 130 -15.90 15.48 -10.83
CA ALA A 130 -16.33 16.75 -10.28
C ALA A 130 -15.89 17.96 -11.13
N VAL A 131 -14.66 17.93 -11.65
CA VAL A 131 -14.10 18.98 -12.52
C VAL A 131 -14.85 19.02 -13.86
N GLU A 132 -15.16 17.87 -14.44
CA GLU A 132 -15.89 17.83 -15.71
C GLU A 132 -17.31 18.37 -15.52
N ARG A 133 -17.99 17.99 -14.43
CA ARG A 133 -19.31 18.51 -14.09
C ARG A 133 -19.30 20.02 -13.85
N GLU A 134 -18.25 20.56 -13.24
CA GLU A 134 -18.07 22.01 -13.07
C GLU A 134 -17.92 22.73 -14.41
N ARG A 135 -17.12 22.19 -15.34
CA ARG A 135 -16.98 22.75 -16.70
C ARG A 135 -18.28 22.76 -17.48
N GLU A 136 -19.07 21.69 -17.40
CA GLU A 136 -20.39 21.62 -18.03
C GLU A 136 -21.31 22.73 -17.52
N LEU A 137 -21.32 22.97 -16.21
CA LEU A 137 -22.09 24.05 -15.59
C LEU A 137 -21.62 25.44 -16.02
N GLU A 138 -20.30 25.69 -16.08
CA GLU A 138 -19.75 26.96 -16.55
C GLU A 138 -20.10 27.25 -18.02
N ASN A 139 -20.01 26.23 -18.88
CA ASN A 139 -20.36 26.36 -20.29
C ASN A 139 -21.85 26.70 -20.46
N ALA A 140 -22.74 25.98 -19.77
CA ALA A 140 -24.17 26.24 -19.79
C ALA A 140 -24.50 27.67 -19.29
N ALA A 141 -23.89 28.08 -18.18
CA ALA A 141 -24.07 29.43 -17.65
C ALA A 141 -23.59 30.52 -18.62
N GLY A 142 -22.47 30.29 -19.32
CA GLY A 142 -21.93 31.20 -20.33
C GLY A 142 -22.86 31.36 -21.53
N GLU A 143 -23.37 30.26 -22.08
CA GLU A 143 -24.33 30.29 -23.19
C GLU A 143 -25.62 31.02 -22.80
N TRP A 144 -26.10 30.79 -21.58
CA TRP A 144 -27.33 31.40 -21.09
C TRP A 144 -27.17 32.89 -20.85
N SER A 145 -26.02 33.31 -20.33
CA SER A 145 -25.70 34.74 -20.20
C SER A 145 -25.71 35.44 -21.56
N ALA A 146 -25.13 34.83 -22.60
CA ALA A 146 -25.14 35.38 -23.94
C ALA A 146 -26.56 35.51 -24.52
N GLN A 147 -27.42 34.53 -24.28
CA GLN A 147 -28.82 34.60 -24.70
C GLN A 147 -29.62 35.65 -23.92
N MET A 148 -29.37 35.80 -22.62
CA MET A 148 -29.98 36.86 -21.81
C MET A 148 -29.57 38.26 -22.31
N ASP A 149 -28.31 38.44 -22.71
CA ASP A 149 -27.82 39.69 -23.31
C ASP A 149 -28.49 39.98 -24.67
N ALA A 150 -28.69 38.95 -25.50
CA ALA A 150 -29.41 39.09 -26.76
C ALA A 150 -30.87 39.50 -26.52
N VAL A 151 -31.55 38.93 -25.53
CA VAL A 151 -32.88 39.38 -25.09
C VAL A 151 -32.87 40.82 -24.61
N ALA A 152 -31.87 41.22 -23.81
CA ALA A 152 -31.74 42.60 -23.35
C ALA A 152 -31.51 43.60 -24.50
N SER A 153 -30.88 43.15 -25.59
CA SER A 153 -30.72 43.93 -26.83
C SER A 153 -31.98 44.01 -27.71
N GLY A 154 -33.06 43.31 -27.30
CA GLY A 154 -34.36 43.34 -27.95
C GLY A 154 -34.68 42.11 -28.80
N ASP A 155 -33.78 41.13 -28.88
CA ASP A 155 -34.05 39.87 -29.56
C ASP A 155 -34.86 38.93 -28.65
N LEU A 156 -36.18 39.06 -28.71
CA LEU A 156 -37.08 38.23 -27.93
C LEU A 156 -37.22 36.80 -28.48
N SER A 157 -36.56 36.45 -29.59
CA SER A 157 -36.67 35.12 -30.21
C SER A 157 -35.83 34.04 -29.52
N GLN A 158 -34.93 34.43 -28.62
CA GLN A 158 -34.01 33.55 -27.90
C GLN A 158 -34.72 32.57 -26.97
N ARG A 159 -34.15 31.37 -26.85
CA ARG A 159 -34.65 30.25 -26.05
C ARG A 159 -33.51 29.48 -25.40
N LEU A 160 -33.53 29.37 -24.07
CA LEU A 160 -32.55 28.57 -23.33
C LEU A 160 -32.78 27.08 -23.62
N ASP A 161 -31.70 26.30 -23.68
CA ASP A 161 -31.81 24.84 -23.81
C ASP A 161 -32.33 24.23 -22.52
N GLU A 162 -33.36 23.39 -22.65
CA GLU A 162 -34.00 22.67 -21.54
C GLU A 162 -33.40 21.27 -21.34
N ASN A 163 -32.65 20.76 -22.33
CA ASN A 163 -32.00 19.45 -22.27
C ASN A 163 -30.62 19.54 -21.61
N VAL A 164 -30.58 20.05 -20.39
CA VAL A 164 -29.37 20.10 -19.56
C VAL A 164 -29.44 19.05 -18.46
N ASP A 165 -28.28 18.48 -18.11
CA ASP A 165 -28.20 17.41 -17.12
C ASP A 165 -28.50 17.87 -15.68
N ASP A 166 -28.32 19.17 -15.38
CA ASP A 166 -28.67 19.73 -14.08
C ASP A 166 -30.16 20.12 -14.02
N PRO A 167 -30.96 19.50 -13.11
CA PRO A 167 -32.40 19.74 -13.04
C PRO A 167 -32.77 21.16 -12.56
N ASN A 168 -31.90 21.84 -11.80
CA ASN A 168 -32.13 23.22 -11.42
C ASN A 168 -31.93 24.15 -12.61
N LEU A 169 -30.89 23.89 -13.42
CA LEU A 169 -30.70 24.58 -14.68
C LEU A 169 -31.92 24.36 -15.58
N ALA A 170 -32.35 23.12 -15.83
CA ALA A 170 -33.52 22.84 -16.67
C ALA A 170 -34.78 23.63 -16.24
N ALA A 171 -35.03 23.73 -14.92
CA ALA A 171 -36.14 24.52 -14.39
C ALA A 171 -36.01 26.04 -14.64
N ILE A 172 -34.79 26.57 -14.62
CA ILE A 172 -34.50 27.98 -14.98
C ILE A 172 -34.75 28.20 -16.47
N ALA A 173 -34.29 27.29 -17.34
CA ALA A 173 -34.51 27.34 -18.78
C ALA A 173 -36.01 27.34 -19.13
N GLU A 174 -36.79 26.42 -18.55
CA GLU A 174 -38.24 26.35 -18.73
C GLU A 174 -38.92 27.67 -18.31
N SER A 175 -38.54 28.20 -17.13
CA SER A 175 -39.11 29.43 -16.60
C SER A 175 -38.80 30.64 -17.49
N PHE A 176 -37.58 30.71 -18.01
CA PHE A 176 -37.16 31.75 -18.95
C PHE A 176 -37.94 31.65 -20.27
N ASN A 177 -37.99 30.46 -20.88
CA ASN A 177 -38.70 30.23 -22.13
C ASN A 177 -40.19 30.59 -22.01
N LYS A 178 -40.83 30.19 -20.91
CA LYS A 178 -42.22 30.56 -20.62
C LYS A 178 -42.43 32.07 -20.47
N MET A 179 -41.44 32.79 -19.92
CA MET A 179 -41.47 34.25 -19.86
C MET A 179 -41.37 34.87 -21.25
N MET A 180 -40.45 34.39 -22.08
CA MET A 180 -40.24 34.86 -23.46
C MET A 180 -41.48 34.65 -24.34
N GLU A 181 -42.14 33.51 -24.22
CA GLU A 181 -43.39 33.20 -24.92
C GLU A 181 -44.49 34.21 -24.61
N LYS A 182 -44.69 34.53 -23.33
CA LYS A 182 -45.68 35.55 -22.90
C LYS A 182 -45.36 36.96 -23.42
N LEU A 183 -44.09 37.29 -23.63
CA LEU A 183 -43.67 38.59 -24.16
C LEU A 183 -43.89 38.69 -25.67
N GLN A 184 -43.69 37.59 -26.40
CA GLN A 184 -43.96 37.50 -27.84
C GLN A 184 -45.46 37.58 -28.14
N ASP A 185 -46.31 36.92 -27.34
CA ASP A 185 -47.78 36.92 -27.49
C ASP A 185 -48.46 38.30 -27.29
N ARG A 186 -47.73 39.31 -26.78
CA ARG A 186 -48.26 40.65 -26.52
C ARG A 186 -47.95 41.68 -27.61
N GLN A 187 -47.23 41.30 -28.66
CA GLN A 187 -47.05 42.10 -29.88
C GLN A 187 -48.10 41.73 -30.93
#